data_AF-A0A9E2ICE8-F1
#
_entry.id   AF-A0A9E2ICE8-F1
#
_cell.length_a   1.000
_cell.length_b   1.000
_cell.length_c   1.000
_cell.angle_alpha   90.00
_cell.angle_beta   90.00
_cell.angle_gamma   90.00
#
_symmetry.space_group_name_H-M   'P 1'
#
loop_
_entity.id
_entity.type
_entity.pdbx_description
1 polymer ?
#
loop_
_entity_poly.entity_id
_entity_poly.type
_entity_poly.pdbx_seq_one_letter_code
_entity_poly.pdbx_strand_id
1 'polypeptide(L)'
;VYKKELCFFEGDCVRVCPVDAWKVNRVGYTVFLGGKVGRFPMLGYKIAEFVTEEDIFTITEKAIACYNRIAEKGQRFGEAINKVGIEEVKKQILWTK
;
A
#
# COMPACT_ATOMS: atom_id res chain seq x y z
N VAL A 1 -4.53 -5.08 -27.73
CA VAL A 1 -4.72 -3.61 -27.62
C VAL A 1 -4.70 -3.24 -26.15
N TYR A 2 -3.88 -2.26 -25.76
CA TYR A 2 -3.79 -1.77 -24.37
C TYR A 2 -4.95 -0.85 -24.03
N LYS A 3 -5.51 -1.01 -22.82
CA LYS A 3 -6.56 -0.17 -22.25
C LYS A 3 -6.03 0.44 -20.95
N LYS A 4 -5.97 1.77 -20.89
CA LYS A 4 -5.33 2.50 -19.79
C LYS A 4 -6.09 2.32 -18.47
N GLU A 5 -7.41 2.32 -18.56
CA GLU A 5 -8.36 2.17 -17.45
C GLU A 5 -8.33 0.78 -16.78
N LEU A 6 -7.76 -0.23 -17.44
CA LEU A 6 -7.60 -1.59 -16.90
C LEU A 6 -6.16 -1.89 -16.43
N CYS A 7 -5.28 -0.90 -16.40
CA CYS A 7 -3.89 -1.09 -16.02
C CYS A 7 -3.71 -1.02 -14.50
N PHE A 8 -3.18 -2.09 -13.90
CA PHE A 8 -2.90 -2.18 -12.45
C PHE A 8 -1.45 -1.85 -12.07
N PHE A 9 -0.64 -1.42 -13.05
CA PHE A 9 0.77 -1.05 -12.89
C PHE A 9 1.71 -2.16 -12.38
N GLU A 10 1.36 -3.43 -12.61
CA GLU A 10 2.19 -4.59 -12.21
C GLU A 10 3.43 -4.79 -13.10
N GLY A 11 3.49 -4.15 -14.27
CA GLY A 11 4.65 -4.19 -15.16
C GLY A 11 4.83 -5.49 -15.96
N ASP A 12 3.93 -6.47 -15.82
CA ASP A 12 4.02 -7.75 -16.50
C ASP A 12 4.10 -7.63 -18.03
N CYS A 13 3.37 -6.70 -18.62
CA CYS A 13 3.45 -6.44 -20.06
C CYS A 13 4.84 -5.99 -20.52
N VAL A 14 5.57 -5.24 -19.69
CA VAL A 14 6.97 -4.85 -19.94
C VAL A 14 7.87 -6.07 -19.82
N ARG A 15 7.71 -6.82 -18.72
CA ARG A 15 8.55 -7.99 -18.38
C ARG A 15 8.48 -9.10 -19.43
N VAL A 16 7.30 -9.37 -19.99
CA VAL A 16 7.10 -10.48 -20.94
C VAL A 16 7.20 -10.06 -22.41
N CYS A 17 7.47 -8.79 -22.70
CA CYS A 17 7.47 -8.29 -24.07
C CYS A 17 8.64 -8.88 -24.87
N PRO A 18 8.41 -9.67 -25.95
CA PRO A 18 9.49 -10.30 -26.71
C PRO A 18 10.24 -9.32 -27.63
N VAL A 19 9.69 -8.12 -27.83
CA VAL A 19 10.19 -7.14 -28.81
C VAL A 19 10.49 -5.78 -28.16
N ASP A 20 10.49 -5.71 -26.82
CA ASP A 20 10.78 -4.49 -26.07
C ASP A 20 9.95 -3.26 -26.45
N ALA A 21 8.72 -3.47 -26.95
CA ALA A 21 7.79 -2.42 -27.34
C ALA A 21 7.29 -1.59 -26.15
N TRP A 22 7.21 -2.21 -24.97
CA TRP A 22 6.81 -1.56 -23.73
C TRP A 22 8.03 -0.99 -23.01
N LYS A 23 7.95 0.27 -22.57
CA LYS A 23 8.98 0.92 -21.75
C LYS A 23 8.42 1.34 -20.41
N VAL A 24 9.23 1.22 -19.37
CA VAL A 24 8.88 1.65 -18.02
C VAL A 24 8.93 3.18 -17.96
N ASN A 25 7.83 3.80 -17.52
CA ASN A 25 7.77 5.25 -17.31
C ASN A 25 8.13 5.63 -15.86
N ARG A 26 7.58 4.90 -14.88
CA ARG A 26 7.77 5.16 -13.46
C ARG A 26 7.98 3.86 -12.71
N VAL A 27 8.92 3.87 -11.77
CA VAL A 27 9.16 2.80 -10.79
C VAL A 27 8.95 3.40 -9.41
N GLY A 28 8.45 2.58 -8.48
CA GLY A 28 8.30 2.93 -7.09
C GLY A 28 7.68 1.77 -6.33
N TYR A 29 7.29 2.04 -5.10
CA TYR A 29 6.78 1.03 -4.19
C TYR A 29 5.27 1.14 -4.06
N THR A 30 4.61 -0.02 -3.97
CA THR A 30 3.20 -0.12 -3.59
C THR A 30 3.14 -0.50 -2.12
N VAL A 31 2.48 0.32 -1.32
CA VAL A 31 2.41 0.12 0.14
C VAL A 31 1.08 -0.52 0.51
N PHE A 32 1.18 -1.64 1.21
CA PHE A 32 0.05 -2.35 1.79
C PHE A 32 0.10 -2.29 3.32
N LEU A 33 -1.06 -2.14 3.96
CA LEU A 33 -1.16 -2.00 5.41
C LEU A 33 -2.23 -2.90 6.02
N GLY A 34 -1.97 -3.40 7.23
CA GLY A 34 -2.96 -4.17 7.99
C GLY A 34 -3.08 -5.65 7.62
N GLY A 35 -2.17 -6.17 6.79
CA GLY A 35 -2.10 -7.60 6.49
C GLY A 35 -1.83 -8.43 7.75
N LYS A 36 -2.44 -9.62 7.82
CA LYS A 36 -2.27 -10.54 8.94
C LYS A 36 -2.27 -11.98 8.42
N VAL A 37 -1.25 -12.73 8.81
CA VAL A 37 -1.18 -14.19 8.63
C VAL A 37 -1.46 -14.84 9.98
N GLY A 38 -2.25 -15.91 10.01
CA GLY A 38 -2.61 -16.62 11.24
C GLY A 38 -4.04 -17.18 11.21
N ARG A 39 -4.64 -17.40 12.39
CA ARG A 39 -5.97 -18.03 12.54
C ARG A 39 -7.10 -17.31 11.78
N PHE A 40 -7.03 -15.99 11.67
CA PHE A 40 -7.98 -15.18 10.92
C PHE A 40 -7.22 -14.34 9.89
N PRO A 41 -6.85 -14.90 8.73
CA PRO A 41 -6.00 -14.21 7.77
C PRO A 41 -6.69 -12.96 7.19
N MET A 42 -5.88 -11.94 6.89
CA MET A 42 -6.34 -10.69 6.29
C MET A 42 -5.34 -10.21 5.24
N LEU A 43 -5.88 -9.84 4.07
CA LEU A 43 -5.10 -9.12 3.07
C LEU A 43 -4.85 -7.68 3.53
N GLY A 44 -3.69 -7.13 3.17
CA GLY A 44 -3.39 -5.74 3.41
C GLY A 44 -4.21 -4.82 2.50
N TYR A 45 -4.55 -3.65 3.01
CA TYR A 45 -5.14 -2.57 2.23
C TYR A 45 -4.05 -1.87 1.43
N LYS A 46 -4.23 -1.74 0.12
CA LYS A 46 -3.37 -0.88 -0.69
C LYS A 46 -3.62 0.58 -0.29
N ILE A 47 -2.60 1.26 0.24
CA ILE A 47 -2.72 2.64 0.70
C ILE A 47 -2.06 3.66 -0.21
N ALA A 48 -1.01 3.28 -0.93
CA ALA A 48 -0.30 4.16 -1.86
C ALA A 48 0.38 3.34 -2.97
N GLU A 49 0.57 3.97 -4.12
CA GLU A 49 1.27 3.42 -5.28
C GLU A 49 2.38 4.38 -5.72
N PHE A 50 3.45 3.84 -6.29
CA PHE A 50 4.61 4.59 -6.77
C PHE A 50 5.29 5.49 -5.72
N VAL A 51 5.32 5.03 -4.47
CA VAL A 51 6.02 5.70 -3.38
C VAL A 51 7.53 5.66 -3.66
N THR A 52 8.26 6.73 -3.34
CA THR A 52 9.72 6.77 -3.45
C THR A 52 10.37 6.00 -2.30
N GLU A 53 11.64 5.62 -2.43
CA GLU A 53 12.36 4.95 -1.33
C GLU A 53 12.42 5.82 -0.07
N GLU A 54 12.65 7.13 -0.24
CA GLU A 54 12.71 8.11 0.85
C GLU A 54 11.37 8.22 1.61
N ASP A 55 10.25 8.25 0.88
CA ASP A 55 8.92 8.38 1.47
C ASP A 55 8.49 7.12 2.24
N ILE A 56 9.03 5.93 1.92
CA ILE A 56 8.68 4.67 2.61
C ILE A 56 9.00 4.74 4.10
N PHE A 57 10.14 5.31 4.47
CA PHE A 57 10.54 5.41 5.87
C PHE A 57 9.56 6.32 6.63
N THR A 58 9.23 7.47 6.05
CA THR A 58 8.23 8.40 6.61
C THR A 58 6.85 7.75 6.76
N ILE A 59 6.39 7.01 5.74
CA ILE A 59 5.10 6.30 5.79
C ILE A 59 5.13 5.22 6.87
N THR A 60 6.22 4.47 7.00
CA THR A 60 6.40 3.42 8.01
C THR A 60 6.30 3.99 9.42
N GLU A 61 7.02 5.08 9.71
CA GLU A 61 6.99 5.74 11.01
C GLU A 61 5.58 6.25 11.37
N LYS A 62 4.92 6.93 10.42
CA LYS A 62 3.54 7.40 10.60
C LYS A 62 2.56 6.24 10.80
N ALA A 63 2.76 5.13 10.09
CA ALA A 63 1.93 3.94 10.24
C ALA A 63 2.07 3.31 11.64
N ILE A 64 3.29 3.21 12.17
CA ILE A 64 3.55 2.73 13.54
C ILE A 64 2.90 3.67 14.57
N ALA A 65 3.07 4.98 14.41
CA ALA A 65 2.47 5.97 15.30
C ALA A 65 0.92 5.93 15.24
N CYS A 66 0.35 5.78 14.04
CA CYS A 66 -1.08 5.60 13.86
C CYS A 66 -1.58 4.36 14.61
N TYR A 67 -0.93 3.20 14.40
CA TYR A 67 -1.27 1.95 15.08
C TYR A 67 -1.28 2.10 16.60
N ASN A 68 -0.22 2.67 17.18
CA ASN A 68 -0.11 2.86 18.63
C ASN A 68 -1.24 3.73 19.21
N ARG A 69 -1.82 4.62 18.39
CA ARG A 69 -2.92 5.51 18.80
C ARG A 69 -4.29 4.86 18.67
N ILE A 70 -4.50 3.98 17.68
CA ILE A 70 -5.82 3.42 17.35
C ILE A 70 -6.05 1.99 17.84
N ALA A 71 -4.97 1.23 18.08
CA ALA A 71 -5.07 -0.17 18.43
C ALA A 71 -5.35 -0.36 19.93
N GLU A 72 -6.28 -1.27 20.23
CA GLU A 72 -6.52 -1.72 21.59
C GLU A 72 -5.72 -3.00 21.89
N LYS A 73 -5.58 -3.34 23.19
CA LYS A 73 -4.85 -4.53 23.61
C LYS A 73 -5.40 -5.79 22.92
N GLY A 74 -4.50 -6.50 22.23
CA GLY A 74 -4.83 -7.73 21.51
C GLY A 74 -5.20 -7.54 20.04
N GLN A 75 -5.39 -6.30 19.58
CA GLN A 75 -5.67 -6.03 18.17
C GLN A 75 -4.38 -6.02 17.35
N ARG A 76 -4.44 -6.57 16.14
CA ARG A 76 -3.45 -6.33 15.08
C ARG A 76 -3.88 -5.14 14.24
N PHE A 77 -2.96 -4.59 13.45
CA PHE A 77 -3.21 -3.34 12.72
C PHE A 77 -4.43 -3.44 11.78
N GLY A 78 -4.61 -4.54 11.05
CA GLY A 78 -5.79 -4.73 10.21
C GLY A 78 -7.12 -4.66 10.98
N GLU A 79 -7.15 -5.15 12.21
CA GLU A 79 -8.35 -5.12 13.07
C GLU A 79 -8.63 -3.69 13.56
N ALA A 80 -7.58 -2.96 13.95
CA ALA A 80 -7.72 -1.56 14.33
C ALA A 80 -8.16 -0.68 13.14
N ILE A 81 -7.66 -0.97 11.93
CA ILE A 81 -8.10 -0.32 10.68
C ILE A 81 -9.58 -0.60 10.41
N ASN A 82 -10.06 -1.83 10.59
CA ASN A 82 -11.48 -2.17 10.39
C ASN A 82 -12.41 -1.40 11.32
N LYS A 83 -11.96 -1.10 12.55
CA LYS A 83 -12.70 -0.30 13.51
C LYS A 83 -12.76 1.18 13.14
N VAL A 84 -11.63 1.75 12.70
CA VAL A 84 -11.50 3.20 12.44
C VAL A 84 -11.92 3.59 11.02
N GLY A 85 -11.73 2.69 10.06
CA GLY A 85 -11.91 2.93 8.63
C GLY A 85 -10.59 3.26 7.91
N ILE A 86 -10.38 2.63 6.75
CA ILE A 86 -9.13 2.76 5.99
C ILE A 86 -8.88 4.19 5.48
N GLU A 87 -9.92 4.93 5.11
CA GLU A 87 -9.77 6.28 4.59
C GLU A 87 -9.27 7.27 5.66
N GLU A 88 -9.70 7.10 6.90
CA GLU A 88 -9.20 7.91 8.01
C GLU A 88 -7.73 7.58 8.34
N VAL A 89 -7.39 6.30 8.32
CA VAL A 89 -6.00 5.84 8.49
C VAL A 89 -5.08 6.37 7.38
N LYS A 90 -5.54 6.34 6.12
CA LYS A 90 -4.81 6.92 4.98
C LYS A 90 -4.52 8.40 5.19
N LYS A 91 -5.49 9.20 5.63
CA LYS A 91 -5.28 10.64 5.89
C LYS A 91 -4.15 10.89 6.90
N GLN A 92 -4.11 10.12 7.97
CA GLN A 92 -3.11 10.30 9.02
C GLN A 92 -1.70 9.84 8.63
N ILE A 93 -1.59 8.91 7.69
CA ILE A 93 -0.31 8.38 7.22
C ILE A 93 0.21 9.18 6.02
N LEU A 94 -0.67 9.52 5.07
CA LEU A 94 -0.29 10.06 3.77
C LEU A 94 -0.32 11.60 3.70
N TRP A 95 -0.73 12.29 4.76
CA TRP A 95 -0.68 13.76 4.74
C TRP A 95 0.77 14.26 4.56
N THR A 96 0.94 15.12 3.58
CA THR A 96 2.20 15.80 3.26
C THR A 96 2.36 17.02 4.18
N LYS A 97 3.59 17.34 4.55
CA LYS A 97 3.91 18.66 5.11
C LYS A 97 3.81 19.72 4.01
#